data_AF-A0AAE1A9J3-F1
#
_entry.id   AF-A0AAE1A9J3-F1
#
_cell.length_a   1.000
_cell.length_b   1.000
_cell.length_c   1.000
_cell.angle_alpha   90.00
_cell.angle_beta   90.00
_cell.angle_gamma   90.00
#
_symmetry.space_group_name_H-M   'P 1'
#
loop_
_entity.id
_entity.type
_entity.pdbx_description
1 polymer ?
#
loop_
_entity_poly.entity_id
_entity_poly.type
_entity_poly.pdbx_seq_one_letter_code
_entity_poly.pdbx_strand_id
1 'polypeptide(L)'
;MYSGQFRKYKKKGRQVDMYSGQFRKYKKRGRQDDMYSGQFRKYKKKGRQDDMYSGQFRKYKKKGRQDDMYSGQFRKYKKKGRQVDMYSGQFRKYKKKGRQDDMYSG
;
A
#
# COMPACT_ATOMS: atom_id res chain seq x y z
N MET A 1 -16.33 2.76 -7.56
CA MET A 1 -15.57 1.49 -7.43
C MET A 1 -15.02 1.12 -8.80
N TYR A 2 -13.81 0.54 -8.88
CA TYR A 2 -13.21 0.10 -10.14
C TYR A 2 -13.02 -1.42 -10.12
N SER A 3 -13.52 -2.15 -11.13
CA SER A 3 -13.44 -3.63 -11.23
C SER A 3 -12.79 -4.09 -12.53
N GLY A 4 -11.82 -5.00 -12.46
CA GLY A 4 -11.07 -5.49 -13.62
C GLY A 4 -9.61 -5.03 -13.67
N GLN A 5 -9.06 -4.82 -14.85
CA GLN A 5 -7.65 -4.45 -15.04
C GLN A 5 -7.45 -2.94 -15.20
N PHE A 6 -6.64 -2.30 -14.34
CA PHE A 6 -6.41 -0.86 -14.42
C PHE A 6 -4.96 -0.40 -14.18
N ARG A 7 -4.62 0.74 -14.81
CA ARG A 7 -3.44 1.53 -14.50
C ARG A 7 -3.83 2.96 -14.14
N LYS A 8 -3.31 3.48 -13.02
CA LYS A 8 -3.56 4.87 -12.58
C LYS A 8 -2.25 5.57 -12.24
N TYR A 9 -2.06 6.76 -12.81
CA TYR A 9 -0.96 7.66 -12.48
C TYR A 9 -1.53 8.94 -11.85
N LYS A 10 -0.94 9.39 -10.73
CA LYS A 10 -1.31 10.67 -10.11
C LYS A 10 -0.07 11.44 -9.63
N LYS A 11 0.10 12.67 -10.11
CA LYS A 11 1.25 13.54 -9.76
C LYS A 11 1.13 14.09 -8.33
N LYS A 12 -0.03 14.62 -7.94
CA LYS A 12 -0.30 15.23 -6.63
C LYS A 12 -1.76 14.98 -6.20
N GLY A 13 -2.09 15.30 -4.95
CA GLY A 13 -3.47 15.37 -4.46
C GLY A 13 -3.89 14.28 -3.48
N ARG A 14 -5.11 14.39 -2.97
CA ARG A 14 -5.79 13.36 -2.15
C ARG A 14 -6.56 12.40 -3.05
N GLN A 15 -6.86 11.23 -2.52
CA GLN A 15 -7.48 10.16 -3.27
C GLN A 15 -8.06 9.16 -2.30
N VAL A 16 -9.31 8.80 -2.53
CA VAL A 16 -10.04 7.74 -1.87
C VAL A 16 -10.67 6.92 -2.98
N ASP A 17 -10.34 5.63 -3.08
CA ASP A 17 -10.83 4.76 -4.15
C ASP A 17 -10.97 3.33 -3.63
N MET A 18 -11.92 2.58 -4.20
CA MET A 18 -12.05 1.13 -4.01
C MET A 18 -11.76 0.42 -5.33
N TYR A 19 -10.95 -0.64 -5.29
CA TYR A 19 -10.63 -1.46 -6.47
C TYR A 19 -10.77 -2.96 -6.22
N SER A 20 -11.33 -3.66 -7.20
CA SER A 20 -11.30 -5.13 -7.30
C SER A 20 -10.62 -5.57 -8.60
N GLY A 21 -9.90 -6.69 -8.57
CA GLY A 21 -9.24 -7.28 -9.75
C GLY A 21 -7.73 -7.05 -9.78
N GLN A 22 -7.16 -6.66 -10.93
CA GLN A 22 -5.72 -6.45 -11.08
C GLN A 22 -5.41 -4.98 -11.35
N PHE A 23 -4.53 -4.35 -10.56
CA PHE A 23 -4.13 -2.96 -10.83
C PHE A 23 -2.66 -2.65 -10.61
N ARG A 24 -2.21 -1.59 -11.31
CA ARG A 24 -0.94 -0.90 -11.03
C ARG A 24 -1.17 0.59 -10.78
N LYS A 25 -0.68 1.09 -9.63
CA LYS A 25 -0.86 2.49 -9.22
C LYS A 25 0.47 3.17 -8.97
N TYR A 26 0.66 4.34 -9.55
CA TYR A 26 1.79 5.22 -9.29
C TYR A 26 1.32 6.56 -8.72
N LYS A 27 1.88 6.98 -7.59
CA LYS A 27 1.65 8.33 -7.03
C LYS A 27 2.94 9.04 -6.63
N LYS A 28 3.17 10.24 -7.17
CA LYS A 28 4.38 11.02 -6.85
C LYS A 28 4.26 11.71 -5.48
N ARG A 29 3.16 12.41 -5.20
CA ARG A 29 2.93 13.08 -3.90
C ARG A 29 1.46 12.98 -3.48
N GLY A 30 1.20 12.96 -2.17
CA GLY A 30 -0.13 13.21 -1.61
C GLY A 30 -0.61 12.18 -0.58
N ARG A 31 -1.89 12.26 -0.22
CA ARG A 31 -2.56 11.32 0.69
C ARG A 31 -3.37 10.29 -0.10
N GLN A 32 -3.47 9.09 0.41
CA GLN A 32 -4.27 7.99 -0.16
C GLN A 32 -4.94 7.30 0.99
N ASP A 33 -6.20 6.97 0.76
CA ASP A 33 -7.06 6.17 1.62
C ASP A 33 -7.80 5.20 0.72
N ASP A 34 -7.18 4.07 0.35
CA ASP A 34 -7.69 3.20 -0.71
C ASP A 34 -7.97 1.78 -0.16
N MET A 35 -9.05 1.14 -0.65
CA MET A 35 -9.35 -0.27 -0.39
C MET A 35 -9.14 -1.12 -1.64
N TYR A 36 -8.63 -2.34 -1.47
CA TYR A 36 -8.16 -3.16 -2.58
C TYR A 36 -8.39 -4.65 -2.36
N SER A 37 -9.03 -5.32 -3.34
CA SER A 37 -9.26 -6.79 -3.35
C SER A 37 -8.81 -7.47 -4.66
N GLY A 38 -7.84 -8.39 -4.60
CA GLY A 38 -7.22 -9.02 -5.78
C GLY A 38 -5.68 -8.90 -5.86
N GLN A 39 -5.12 -8.66 -7.06
CA GLN A 39 -3.66 -8.65 -7.29
C GLN A 39 -3.10 -7.29 -7.71
N PHE A 40 -2.09 -6.79 -6.99
CA PHE A 40 -1.79 -5.36 -7.07
C PHE A 40 -0.33 -4.96 -6.95
N ARG A 41 0.03 -3.90 -7.67
CA ARG A 41 1.33 -3.23 -7.52
C ARG A 41 1.18 -1.73 -7.29
N LYS A 42 1.72 -1.23 -6.19
CA LYS A 42 1.64 0.20 -5.81
C LYS A 42 3.02 0.81 -5.61
N TYR A 43 3.26 1.95 -6.25
CA TYR A 43 4.43 2.79 -6.04
C TYR A 43 4.02 4.16 -5.53
N LYS A 44 4.64 4.61 -4.42
CA LYS A 44 4.49 5.98 -3.91
C LYS A 44 5.82 6.65 -3.58
N LYS A 45 6.09 7.81 -4.19
CA LYS A 45 7.34 8.55 -3.92
C LYS A 45 7.30 9.29 -2.58
N LYS A 46 6.25 10.08 -2.32
CA LYS A 46 6.10 10.83 -1.05
C LYS A 46 4.65 10.88 -0.58
N GLY A 47 4.43 10.79 0.74
CA GLY A 47 3.16 11.17 1.38
C GLY A 47 2.63 10.18 2.41
N ARG A 48 1.36 10.35 2.78
CA ARG A 48 0.66 9.48 3.76
C ARG A 48 -0.22 8.46 3.05
N GLN A 49 -0.30 7.25 3.57
CA GLN A 49 -1.21 6.21 3.11
C GLN A 49 -1.88 5.66 4.35
N ASP A 50 -3.20 5.56 4.25
CA ASP A 50 -4.03 4.61 4.97
C ASP A 50 -4.54 3.68 3.87
N ASP A 51 -4.36 2.37 3.92
CA ASP A 51 -4.88 1.52 2.85
C ASP A 51 -5.23 0.12 3.41
N MET A 52 -6.33 -0.47 2.94
CA MET A 52 -6.73 -1.84 3.25
C MET A 52 -6.56 -2.75 2.02
N TYR A 53 -6.09 -3.97 2.26
CA TYR A 53 -5.65 -4.88 1.21
C TYR A 53 -6.06 -6.33 1.49
N SER A 54 -6.82 -6.95 0.57
CA SER A 54 -7.13 -8.40 0.55
C SER A 54 -6.68 -9.10 -0.75
N GLY A 55 -5.90 -10.19 -0.67
CA GLY A 55 -5.30 -10.87 -1.82
C GLY A 55 -3.76 -10.78 -1.92
N GLN A 56 -3.21 -10.55 -3.13
CA GLN A 56 -1.76 -10.52 -3.37
C GLN A 56 -1.22 -9.13 -3.74
N PHE A 57 -0.16 -8.66 -3.06
CA PHE A 57 0.29 -7.28 -3.22
C PHE A 57 1.80 -7.10 -3.23
N ARG A 58 2.25 -6.12 -4.03
CA ARG A 58 3.59 -5.55 -3.95
C ARG A 58 3.53 -4.04 -3.78
N LYS A 59 4.09 -3.53 -2.68
CA LYS A 59 4.09 -2.10 -2.37
C LYS A 59 5.50 -1.55 -2.21
N TYR A 60 5.76 -0.42 -2.87
CA TYR A 60 6.98 0.35 -2.71
C TYR A 60 6.67 1.78 -2.26
N LYS A 61 7.35 2.24 -1.21
CA LYS A 61 7.27 3.63 -0.73
C LYS A 61 8.63 4.25 -0.47
N LYS A 62 8.93 5.38 -1.12
CA LYS A 62 10.22 6.07 -0.92
C LYS A 62 10.25 6.91 0.37
N LYS A 63 9.25 7.74 0.65
CA LYS A 63 9.19 8.56 1.88
C LYS A 63 7.77 8.75 2.41
N GLY A 64 7.56 8.61 3.71
CA GLY A 64 6.36 9.11 4.39
C GLY A 64 5.80 8.19 5.47
N ARG A 65 4.56 8.48 5.90
CA ARG A 65 3.84 7.72 6.93
C ARG A 65 2.84 6.76 6.32
N GLN A 66 2.60 5.65 6.97
CA GLN A 66 1.78 4.57 6.44
C GLN A 66 1.15 3.85 7.60
N ASP A 67 -0.16 3.76 7.57
CA ASP A 67 -0.98 2.81 8.29
C ASP A 67 -1.58 1.91 7.22
N ASP A 68 -1.48 0.59 7.34
CA ASP A 68 -2.19 -0.27 6.39
C ASP A 68 -2.58 -1.60 7.05
N MET A 69 -3.71 -2.15 6.60
CA MET A 69 -4.16 -3.49 6.96
C MET A 69 -4.08 -4.44 5.76
N TYR A 70 -3.70 -5.69 6.02
CA TYR A 70 -3.37 -6.68 5.02
C TYR A 70 -3.95 -8.07 5.37
N SER A 71 -4.72 -8.69 4.47
CA SER A 71 -5.13 -10.10 4.53
C SER A 71 -4.78 -10.89 3.26
N GLY A 72 -3.90 -11.91 3.35
CA GLY A 72 -3.38 -12.65 2.18
C GLY A 72 -1.85 -12.68 2.05
N GLN A 73 -1.32 -12.42 0.85
CA GLN A 73 0.13 -12.47 0.58
C GLN A 73 0.72 -11.12 0.16
N PHE A 74 1.83 -10.72 0.79
CA PHE A 74 2.35 -9.36 0.61
C PHE A 74 3.86 -9.28 0.53
N ARG A 75 4.35 -8.37 -0.32
CA ARG A 75 5.71 -7.87 -0.30
C ARG A 75 5.76 -6.36 -0.20
N LYS A 76 6.52 -5.86 0.76
CA LYS A 76 6.58 -4.43 1.06
C LYS A 76 8.01 -3.91 1.16
N TYR A 77 8.26 -2.77 0.51
CA TYR A 77 9.51 -2.05 0.61
C TYR A 77 9.27 -0.60 1.02
N LYS A 78 10.01 -0.13 2.03
CA LYS A 78 9.99 1.27 2.46
C LYS A 78 11.39 1.84 2.66
N LYS A 79 11.72 2.92 1.93
CA LYS A 79 13.05 3.56 2.09
C LYS A 79 13.15 4.44 3.34
N LYS A 80 12.19 5.35 3.58
CA LYS A 80 12.22 6.27 4.73
C LYS A 80 10.82 6.53 5.32
N GLY A 81 10.69 6.49 6.64
CA GLY A 81 9.54 7.05 7.37
C GLY A 81 8.94 6.14 8.45
N ARG A 82 7.74 6.47 8.91
CA ARG A 82 7.01 5.72 9.95
C ARG A 82 5.98 4.79 9.35
N GLN A 83 5.82 3.62 9.94
CA GLN A 83 4.96 2.57 9.43
C GLN A 83 4.30 1.84 10.56
N VAL A 84 2.99 1.70 10.47
CA VAL A 84 2.20 0.82 11.31
C VAL A 84 1.48 -0.12 10.34
N ASP A 85 1.65 -1.44 10.51
CA ASP A 85 0.96 -2.42 9.67
C ASP A 85 0.32 -3.50 10.54
N MET A 86 -0.92 -3.85 10.22
CA MET A 86 -1.56 -5.09 10.69
C MET A 86 -1.66 -6.07 9.53
N TYR A 87 -1.30 -7.33 9.76
CA TYR A 87 -1.37 -8.34 8.71
C TYR A 87 -1.86 -9.70 9.21
N SER A 88 -2.64 -10.38 8.36
CA SER A 88 -2.96 -11.80 8.44
C SER A 88 -2.50 -12.50 7.15
N GLY A 89 -1.83 -13.64 7.28
CA GLY A 89 -1.22 -14.38 6.18
C GLY A 89 0.26 -14.07 5.90
N GLN A 90 0.73 -14.42 4.71
CA GLN A 90 2.17 -14.43 4.38
C GLN A 90 2.70 -13.04 4.06
N PHE A 91 3.69 -12.59 4.84
CA PHE A 91 4.21 -11.23 4.73
C PHE A 91 5.74 -11.19 4.62
N ARG A 92 6.27 -10.43 3.65
CA ARG A 92 7.69 -10.08 3.57
C ARG A 92 7.87 -8.58 3.48
N LYS A 93 8.73 -8.04 4.34
CA LYS A 93 8.97 -6.60 4.42
C LYS A 93 10.43 -6.25 4.51
N TYR A 94 10.76 -5.14 3.86
CA TYR A 94 12.06 -4.51 3.97
C TYR A 94 11.89 -3.03 4.25
N LYS A 95 12.70 -2.54 5.18
CA LYS A 95 12.77 -1.12 5.51
C LYS A 95 14.19 -0.64 5.69
N LYS A 96 14.51 0.50 5.07
CA LYS A 96 15.87 1.09 5.19
C LYS A 96 16.03 2.09 6.36
N LYS A 97 15.04 2.95 6.65
CA LYS A 97 15.15 3.96 7.74
C LYS A 97 13.80 4.40 8.33
N GLY A 98 13.73 4.54 9.65
CA GLY A 98 12.60 5.10 10.42
C GLY A 98 11.91 4.08 11.34
N ARG A 99 10.77 4.43 11.96
CA ARG A 99 10.04 3.58 12.95
C ARG A 99 8.96 2.67 12.38
N GLN A 100 8.92 1.43 12.80
CA GLN A 100 8.06 0.38 12.28
C GLN A 100 7.45 -0.37 13.44
N ASP A 101 6.13 -0.41 13.47
CA ASP A 101 5.34 -1.08 14.50
C ASP A 101 4.39 -2.01 13.75
N ASP A 102 4.57 -3.32 13.89
CA ASP A 102 3.90 -4.33 13.07
C ASP A 102 3.16 -5.30 13.98
N MET A 103 1.90 -5.61 13.64
CA MET A 103 1.06 -6.57 14.35
C MET A 103 0.66 -7.71 13.43
N TYR A 104 0.85 -8.94 13.89
CA TYR A 104 0.40 -10.13 13.18
C TYR A 104 -0.83 -10.71 13.86
N SER A 105 -1.91 -10.90 13.10
CA SER A 105 -3.06 -11.68 13.52
C SER A 105 -2.96 -13.04 12.82
N GLY A 106 -2.71 -14.08 13.61
CA GLY A 106 -2.70 -15.48 13.17
C GLY A 106 -4.10 -15.97 12.82
#